data_AF-A0A2X3K428-F1
#
_entry.id   AF-A0A2X3K428-F1
#
_cell.length_a   1.000
_cell.length_b   1.000
_cell.length_c   1.000
_cell.angle_alpha   90.00
_cell.angle_beta   90.00
_cell.angle_gamma   90.00
#
_symmetry.space_group_name_H-M   'P 1'
#
loop_
_entity.id
_entity.type
_entity.pdbx_description
1 polymer ?
#
loop_
_entity_poly.entity_id
_entity_poly.type
_entity_poly.pdbx_seq_one_letter_code
_entity_poly.pdbx_strand_id
1 'polypeptide(L)' 'MLEEYRKHVAERAAEGIAPKPLDANQMAALVELLKNPPAGEEEFLLDLLTNRVPPRRR' A
#
# COMPACT_ATOMS: atom_id res chain seq x y z
N MET A 1 3.71 1.89 -8.43
CA MET A 1 3.18 1.76 -7.05
C MET A 1 2.56 0.39 -6.77
N LEU A 2 1.38 0.02 -7.30
CA LEU A 2 0.71 -1.23 -6.88
C LEU A 2 1.53 -2.49 -7.21
N GLU A 3 2.11 -2.59 -8.40
CA GLU A 3 2.99 -3.70 -8.76
C GLU A 3 4.26 -3.77 -7.91
N GLU A 4 4.93 -2.64 -7.70
CA GLU A 4 6.11 -2.55 -6.84
C GLU A 4 5.79 -2.90 -5.38
N TYR A 5 4.62 -2.46 -4.89
CA TYR A 5 4.14 -2.82 -3.57
C TYR A 5 3.89 -4.34 -3.48
N ARG A 6 3.21 -4.94 -4.44
CA ARG A 6 2.97 -6.39 -4.50
C ARG A 6 4.28 -7.17 -4.56
N LYS A 7 5.27 -6.69 -5.31
CA LYS A 7 6.60 -7.29 -5.38
C LYS A 7 7.32 -7.25 -4.03
N HIS A 8 7.31 -6.10 -3.36
CA HIS A 8 7.87 -5.96 -2.01
C HIS A 8 7.17 -6.87 -0.99
N VAL A 9 5.84 -6.98 -1.06
CA VAL A 9 5.08 -7.91 -0.22
C VAL A 9 5.51 -9.34 -0.47
N ALA A 10 5.66 -9.76 -1.73
CA ALA A 10 6.09 -11.11 -2.09
C ALA A 10 7.52 -11.41 -1.63
N GLU A 11 8.45 -10.47 -1.80
CA GLU A 11 9.84 -10.59 -1.33
C GLU A 11 9.90 -10.75 0.19
N ARG A 12 9.14 -9.93 0.93
CA ARG A 12 9.10 -9.97 2.40
C ARG A 12 8.37 -11.21 2.90
N ALA A 13 7.31 -11.64 2.22
CA ALA A 13 6.60 -12.88 2.53
C ALA A 13 7.46 -14.12 2.28
N ALA A 14 8.34 -14.10 1.26
CA ALA A 14 9.31 -15.17 1.03
C ALA A 14 10.34 -15.27 2.18
N GLU A 15 10.66 -14.15 2.82
CA GLU A 15 11.45 -14.10 4.05
C GLU A 15 10.62 -14.39 5.33
N GLY A 16 9.30 -14.61 5.22
CA GLY A 16 8.40 -14.81 6.35
C GLY A 16 8.13 -13.54 7.18
N ILE A 17 8.40 -12.37 6.63
CA ILE A 17 8.33 -11.08 7.31
C ILE A 17 7.16 -10.26 6.76
N ALA A 18 6.47 -9.53 7.64
CA ALA A 18 5.44 -8.60 7.22
C ALA A 18 6.03 -7.48 6.33
N PRO A 19 5.28 -7.03 5.30
CA PRO A 19 5.70 -5.92 4.45
C PRO A 19 5.82 -4.64 5.29
N LYS A 20 6.76 -3.78 4.90
CA LYS A 20 6.94 -2.46 5.53
C LYS A 20 5.67 -1.61 5.31
N PRO A 21 5.33 -0.71 6.26
CA PRO A 21 4.28 0.28 6.04
C PRO A 21 4.60 1.15 4.82
N LEU A 22 3.56 1.78 4.25
CA LEU A 22 3.72 2.64 3.09
C LEU A 22 4.56 3.87 3.44
N ASP A 23 5.47 4.22 2.53
CA ASP A 23 6.21 5.48 2.61
C ASP A 23 5.40 6.67 2.05
N ALA A 24 5.94 7.88 2.16
CA ALA A 24 5.26 9.10 1.71
C ALA A 24 5.00 9.13 0.20
N ASN A 25 5.90 8.56 -0.62
CA ASN A 25 5.75 8.53 -2.08
C ASN A 25 4.67 7.51 -2.47
N GLN A 26 4.65 6.36 -1.80
CA GLN A 26 3.62 5.35 -1.95
C GLN A 26 2.25 5.85 -1.50
N MET A 27 2.18 6.59 -0.40
CA MET A 27 0.94 7.25 0.03
C MET A 27 0.45 8.27 -0.99
N ALA A 28 1.33 9.11 -1.57
CA ALA A 28 0.93 10.07 -2.59
C ALA A 28 0.33 9.38 -3.82
N ALA A 29 0.97 8.29 -4.28
CA ALA A 29 0.46 7.49 -5.39
C ALA A 29 -0.85 6.75 -5.03
N LEU A 30 -1.02 6.29 -3.79
CA LEU A 30 -2.26 5.69 -3.30
C LEU A 30 -3.42 6.71 -3.32
N VAL A 31 -3.16 7.96 -2.93
CA VAL A 31 -4.15 9.04 -2.97
C VAL A 31 -4.60 9.34 -4.40
N GLU A 32 -3.69 9.35 -5.38
CA GLU A 32 -4.06 9.51 -6.79
C GLU A 32 -4.91 8.33 -7.31
N LEU A 33 -4.59 7.11 -6.90
CA LEU A 33 -5.39 5.92 -7.24
C LEU A 33 -6.78 5.96 -6.60
N LEU A 34 -6.91 6.47 -5.38
CA LEU A 34 -8.21 6.62 -4.71
C LEU A 34 -9.11 7.68 -5.37
N LYS A 35 -8.53 8.66 -6.10
CA LYS A 35 -9.32 9.64 -6.87
C LYS A 35 -9.91 9.05 -8.14
N ASN A 36 -9.22 8.09 -8.77
CA ASN A 36 -9.68 7.36 -9.94
C ASN A 36 -9.43 5.85 -9.73
N PRO A 37 -10.25 5.21 -8.86
CA PRO A 37 -10.01 3.82 -8.50
C PRO A 37 -10.18 2.91 -9.72
N PRO A 38 -9.23 2.01 -9.99
CA PRO A 38 -9.45 0.93 -10.94
C PRO A 38 -10.60 0.05 -10.46
N ALA A 39 -11.50 -0.33 -11.37
CA ALA A 39 -12.63 -1.18 -11.04
C ALA A 39 -12.16 -2.50 -10.40
N GLY A 40 -12.68 -2.82 -9.21
CA GLY A 40 -12.33 -4.03 -8.47
C GLY A 40 -11.08 -3.92 -7.58
N GLU A 41 -10.41 -2.76 -7.53
CA GLU A 41 -9.30 -2.51 -6.59
C GLU A 41 -9.68 -1.62 -5.41
N GLU A 42 -10.94 -1.16 -5.32
CA GLU A 42 -11.41 -0.21 -4.30
C GLU A 42 -11.19 -0.72 -2.86
N GLU A 43 -11.59 -1.97 -2.58
CA GLU A 43 -11.39 -2.59 -1.27
C GLU A 43 -9.90 -2.72 -0.91
N PHE A 44 -9.06 -3.02 -1.91
CA PHE A 44 -7.62 -3.14 -1.71
C PHE A 44 -6.99 -1.79 -1.38
N LEU A 45 -7.36 -0.72 -2.10
CA LEU A 45 -6.88 0.63 -1.82
C LEU A 45 -7.33 1.12 -0.43
N LEU A 46 -8.56 0.78 -0.03
CA LEU A 46 -9.10 1.05 1.32
C LEU A 46 -8.34 0.29 2.41
N ASP A 47 -8.04 -0.99 2.20
CA ASP A 47 -7.24 -1.80 3.13
C ASP A 47 -5.83 -1.22 3.30
N LEU A 48 -5.18 -0.82 2.20
CA LEU A 48 -3.88 -0.17 2.24
C LEU A 48 -3.91 1.13 3.04
N LEU A 49 -4.93 1.97 2.85
CA LEU A 49 -5.08 3.22 3.57
C LEU A 49 -5.32 2.99 5.08
N THR A 50 -6.07 1.94 5.42
CA THR A 50 -6.50 1.67 6.80
C THR A 50 -5.42 0.95 7.60
N ASN A 51 -4.78 -0.05 7.01
CA ASN A 51 -3.91 -0.99 7.72
C ASN A 51 -2.41 -0.78 7.44
N ARG A 52 -2.05 -0.02 6.39
CA ARG A 52 -0.65 0.14 5.96
C ARG A 52 -0.13 1.57 6.01
N VAL A 53 -0.97 2.53 6.40
CA VAL A 53 -0.52 3.90 6.69
C VAL A 53 0.15 3.92 8.06
N PRO A 54 1.42 4.35 8.15
CA PRO A 54 2.08 4.46 9.44
C PRO A 54 1.34 5.49 10.30
N PRO A 55 1.16 5.24 11.61
CA PRO A 55 0.60 6.23 12.51
C PRO A 55 1.44 7.52 12.43
N ARG A 56 0.78 8.68 12.38
CA ARG A 56 1.47 9.98 12.36
C ARG A 56 2.49 10.00 13.50
N ARG A 57 3.78 10.10 13.16
CA ARG A 57 4.82 10.43 14.14
C ARG A 57 4.41 11.76 14.77
N ARG A 58 4.07 11.73 16.06
CA ARG A 58 3.94 12.95 16.88
C ARG A 58 5.29 13.62 17.00
#